data_AF-A0AAV4V1Z5-F1
#
_entry.id   AF-A0AAV4V1Z5-F1
#
_cell.length_a   1.000
_cell.length_b   1.000
_cell.length_c   1.000
_cell.angle_alpha   90.00
_cell.angle_beta   90.00
_cell.angle_gamma   90.00
#
_symmetry.space_group_name_H-M   'P 1'
#
loop_
_entity.id
_entity.type
_entity.pdbx_description
1 polymer ?
#
loop_
_entity_poly.entity_id
_entity_poly.type
_entity_poly.pdbx_seq_one_letter_code
_entity_poly.pdbx_strand_id
1 'polypeptide(L)'
;MATVKASLPPSEIFKAIDVSGSVNNKQIAKKLLEKIYPFSPQESPSCLPETYSFAKDPLFTKEEIKRMIQTLPKGKAPVFDGIDNQVVHIISLTSS
;
A
#
# COMPACT_ATOMS: atom_id res chain seq x y z
N MET A 1 -7.32 16.73 -29.28
CA MET A 1 -6.95 17.05 -27.89
C MET A 1 -8.15 17.72 -27.23
N ALA A 2 -8.91 17.01 -26.40
CA ALA A 2 -9.97 17.60 -25.59
C ALA A 2 -9.83 17.05 -24.16
N THR A 3 -9.23 17.87 -23.30
CA THR A 3 -9.11 17.65 -21.86
C THR A 3 -10.50 17.80 -21.25
N VAL A 4 -11.07 16.72 -20.69
CA VAL A 4 -12.30 16.82 -19.90
C VAL A 4 -11.92 17.33 -18.50
N LYS A 5 -11.88 18.66 -18.36
CA LYS A 5 -11.90 19.34 -17.06
C LYS A 5 -13.34 19.77 -16.81
N ALA A 6 -14.11 18.92 -16.13
CA ALA A 6 -15.38 19.31 -15.52
C ALA A 6 -15.55 18.51 -14.23
N SER A 7 -15.00 19.08 -13.16
CA SER A 7 -15.00 18.60 -11.78
C SER A 7 -16.39 18.75 -11.18
N LEU A 8 -17.27 17.75 -11.33
CA LEU A 8 -18.40 17.61 -10.41
C LEU A 8 -17.84 17.36 -9.00
N PRO A 9 -18.37 18.01 -7.95
CA PRO A 9 -17.97 17.69 -6.58
C PRO A 9 -18.30 16.23 -6.28
N PRO A 10 -17.56 15.55 -5.39
CA PRO A 10 -17.78 14.13 -5.09
C PRO A 10 -19.22 13.78 -4.70
N SER A 11 -19.93 14.74 -4.08
CA SER A 11 -21.34 14.62 -3.70
C SER A 11 -22.31 14.47 -4.88
N GLU A 12 -21.92 14.87 -6.08
CA GLU A 12 -22.77 14.95 -7.26
C GLU A 12 -22.44 13.86 -8.30
N ILE A 13 -21.54 12.95 -7.95
CA ILE A 13 -21.05 11.86 -8.83
C ILE A 13 -22.21 10.99 -9.35
N PHE A 14 -23.23 10.73 -8.54
CA PHE A 14 -24.37 9.90 -8.93
C PHE A 14 -25.28 10.55 -9.99
N LYS A 15 -25.26 11.89 -10.13
CA LYS A 15 -26.03 12.60 -11.17
C LYS A 15 -25.43 12.43 -12.56
N ALA A 16 -24.17 12.02 -12.65
CA ALA A 16 -23.50 11.70 -13.91
C ALA A 16 -23.84 10.29 -14.44
N ILE A 17 -24.59 9.50 -13.67
CA ILE A 17 -25.02 8.15 -14.03
C ILE A 17 -26.52 8.19 -14.34
N ASP A 18 -26.90 7.75 -15.54
CA ASP A 18 -28.31 7.54 -15.87
C ASP A 18 -28.81 6.26 -15.19
N VAL A 19 -29.54 6.44 -14.08
CA VAL A 19 -30.20 5.38 -13.31
C VAL A 19 -31.68 5.36 -13.68
N SER A 20 -31.97 5.00 -14.92
CA SER A 20 -33.34 4.70 -15.35
C SER A 20 -33.75 3.31 -14.86
N GLY A 21 -34.79 3.23 -14.02
CA GLY A 21 -35.41 1.99 -13.53
C GLY A 21 -34.99 1.54 -12.11
N SER A 22 -35.52 0.39 -11.67
CA SER A 22 -35.17 -0.24 -10.39
C SER A 22 -33.80 -0.91 -10.49
N VAL A 23 -32.74 -0.11 -10.37
CA VAL A 23 -31.36 -0.57 -10.46
C VAL A 23 -30.83 -0.95 -9.07
N ASN A 24 -30.28 -2.16 -8.92
CA ASN A 24 -29.64 -2.59 -7.67
C ASN A 24 -28.33 -1.79 -7.43
N ASN A 25 -27.98 -1.51 -6.17
CA ASN A 25 -26.74 -0.81 -5.77
C ASN A 25 -25.48 -1.35 -6.47
N LYS A 26 -25.40 -2.66 -6.70
CA LYS A 26 -24.28 -3.29 -7.43
C LYS A 26 -24.16 -2.80 -8.88
N GLN A 27 -25.28 -2.61 -9.56
CA GLN A 27 -25.31 -2.12 -10.95
C GLN A 27 -24.97 -0.63 -11.02
N ILE A 28 -25.41 0.16 -10.04
CA ILE A 28 -25.02 1.58 -9.90
C ILE A 28 -23.50 1.68 -9.69
N ALA A 29 -22.93 0.87 -8.78
CA ALA A 29 -21.50 0.84 -8.53
C ALA A 29 -20.69 0.47 -9.78
N LYS A 30 -21.16 -0.51 -10.57
CA LYS A 30 -20.51 -0.90 -11.82
C LYS A 30 -20.53 0.22 -12.86
N LYS A 31 -21.69 0.82 -13.13
CA LYS A 31 -21.82 1.95 -14.07
C LYS A 31 -20.98 3.14 -13.64
N LEU A 32 -20.91 3.42 -12.34
CA LEU A 32 -20.05 4.47 -11.81
C LEU A 32 -18.58 4.18 -12.14
N LEU A 33 -18.12 2.96 -11.84
CA LEU A 33 -16.74 2.54 -12.09
C LEU A 33 -16.35 2.68 -13.56
N GLU A 34 -17.21 2.22 -14.48
CA GLU A 34 -17.01 2.36 -15.94
C GLU A 34 -16.95 3.82 -16.40
N LYS A 35 -17.69 4.73 -15.74
CA LYS A 35 -17.73 6.15 -16.09
C LYS A 35 -16.48 6.90 -15.63
N ILE A 36 -16.01 6.63 -14.41
CA ILE A 36 -14.83 7.29 -13.82
C ILE A 36 -13.50 6.64 -14.26
N TYR A 37 -13.55 5.37 -14.66
CA TYR A 37 -12.45 4.62 -15.24
C TYR A 37 -12.87 3.97 -16.57
N PRO A 38 -12.96 4.74 -17.67
CA PRO A 38 -13.39 4.24 -18.98
C PRO A 38 -12.44 3.20 -19.57
N PHE A 39 -11.19 3.19 -19.10
CA PHE A 39 -10.24 2.13 -19.32
C PHE A 39 -10.10 1.36 -18.01
N SER A 40 -10.87 0.30 -17.84
CA SER A 40 -10.45 -0.74 -16.91
C SER A 40 -9.09 -1.23 -17.41
N PRO A 41 -8.04 -1.35 -16.57
CA PRO A 41 -6.99 -2.28 -16.90
C PRO A 41 -7.72 -3.57 -17.28
N GLN A 42 -7.53 -4.09 -18.50
CA GLN A 42 -7.86 -5.50 -18.71
C GLN A 42 -7.25 -6.23 -17.51
N GLU A 43 -7.97 -7.18 -16.92
CA GLU A 43 -7.36 -8.10 -15.95
C GLU A 43 -6.06 -8.53 -16.60
N SER A 44 -4.96 -7.90 -16.18
CA SER A 44 -3.66 -8.11 -16.79
C SER A 44 -3.46 -9.57 -16.51
N PRO A 45 -3.37 -10.44 -17.54
CA PRO A 45 -3.35 -11.88 -17.34
C PRO A 45 -2.24 -12.12 -16.36
N SER A 46 -2.59 -12.43 -15.10
CA SER A 46 -1.74 -12.43 -13.93
C SER A 46 -0.28 -12.14 -14.29
N CYS A 47 0.07 -10.89 -14.57
CA CYS A 47 1.47 -10.53 -14.68
C CYS A 47 1.93 -10.28 -13.24
N LEU A 48 1.69 -11.28 -12.38
CA LEU A 48 2.75 -11.68 -11.50
C LEU A 48 3.83 -12.12 -12.47
N PRO A 49 4.93 -11.37 -12.66
CA PRO A 49 6.04 -11.91 -13.41
C PRO A 49 6.36 -13.24 -12.76
N GLU A 50 6.07 -14.33 -13.48
CA GLU A 50 6.52 -15.65 -13.10
C GLU A 50 8.02 -15.50 -12.89
N THR A 51 8.43 -15.61 -11.63
CA THR A 51 9.80 -15.37 -11.17
C THR A 51 10.18 -13.88 -11.07
N TYR A 52 9.61 -13.15 -10.09
CA TYR A 52 10.54 -12.48 -9.17
C TYR A 52 11.36 -13.60 -8.53
N SER A 53 12.47 -13.97 -9.16
CA SER A 53 13.56 -14.55 -8.40
C SER A 53 13.96 -13.39 -7.49
N PHE A 54 13.35 -13.32 -6.30
CA PHE A 54 14.05 -12.76 -5.18
C PHE A 54 15.32 -13.61 -5.11
N ALA A 55 16.36 -13.19 -5.83
CA ALA A 55 17.71 -13.51 -5.43
C ALA A 55 17.69 -13.18 -3.95
N LYS A 56 17.68 -14.22 -3.10
CA LYS A 56 17.55 -14.03 -1.67
C LYS A 56 18.64 -13.05 -1.32
N ASP A 57 18.26 -11.85 -0.89
CA ASP A 57 19.24 -10.89 -0.41
C ASP A 57 20.13 -11.63 0.57
N PRO A 58 21.45 -11.42 0.50
CA PRO A 58 22.36 -12.08 1.42
C PRO A 58 21.88 -11.82 2.84
N LEU A 59 21.84 -12.88 3.65
CA LEU A 59 21.48 -12.75 5.06
C LEU A 59 22.48 -11.81 5.73
N PHE A 60 21.97 -10.92 6.60
CA PHE A 60 22.83 -10.06 7.40
C PHE A 60 23.76 -10.90 8.28
N THR A 61 25.01 -10.50 8.34
CA THR A 61 26.00 -11.04 9.28
C THR A 61 25.73 -10.53 10.70
N LYS A 62 26.21 -11.25 11.72
CA LYS A 62 26.09 -10.81 13.13
C LYS A 62 26.74 -9.44 13.33
N GLU A 63 27.84 -9.16 12.63
CA GLU A 63 28.59 -7.93 12.67
C GLU A 63 27.82 -6.76 12.05
N GLU A 64 27.11 -7.00 10.94
CA GLU A 64 26.22 -6.01 10.34
C GLU A 64 25.08 -5.64 11.28
N ILE A 65 24.40 -6.65 11.85
CA ILE A 65 23.33 -6.44 12.83
C ILE A 65 23.85 -5.65 14.02
N LYS A 66 25.03 -6.01 14.56
CA LYS A 66 25.65 -5.31 15.68
C LYS A 66 25.95 -3.84 15.36
N ARG A 67 26.49 -3.55 14.18
CA ARG A 67 26.73 -2.17 13.72
C ARG A 67 25.42 -1.38 13.59
N MET A 68 24.40 -1.97 12.98
CA MET A 68 23.08 -1.34 12.85
C MET A 68 22.48 -0.98 14.22
N ILE A 69 22.50 -1.91 15.17
CA ILE A 69 21.96 -1.69 16.51
C ILE A 69 22.74 -0.60 17.26
N GLN A 70 24.06 -0.51 17.07
CA GLN A 70 24.89 0.56 17.66
C GLN A 70 24.54 1.95 17.11
N THR A 71 24.05 2.05 15.87
CA THR A 71 23.66 3.32 15.26
C THR A 71 22.26 3.81 15.67
N LEU A 72 21.48 2.99 16.38
CA LEU A 72 20.13 3.38 16.83
C LEU A 72 20.20 4.55 17.84
N PRO A 73 19.32 5.56 17.70
CA PRO A 73 19.32 6.71 18.60
C PRO A 73 18.93 6.30 20.02
N LYS A 74 19.73 6.69 21.00
CA LYS A 74 19.47 6.44 22.43
C LYS A 74 18.56 7.52 23.00
N GLY A 75 17.70 7.15 23.94
CA GLY A 75 16.82 8.09 24.66
C GLY A 75 15.58 8.55 23.89
N LYS A 76 15.23 7.90 22.78
CA LYS A 76 13.89 8.06 22.19
C LYS A 76 12.90 7.21 22.99
N ALA A 77 11.73 7.80 23.26
CA ALA A 77 10.62 7.07 23.87
C ALA A 77 10.14 5.94 22.93
N PRO A 78 9.62 4.83 23.49
CA PRO A 78 9.00 3.78 22.70
C PRO A 78 7.88 4.32 21.81
N VAL A 79 7.66 3.67 20.66
CA VAL A 79 6.51 3.95 19.80
C VAL A 79 5.28 3.20 20.35
N PHE A 80 4.16 3.18 19.64
CA PHE A 80 2.92 2.50 20.03
C PHE A 80 3.10 1.02 20.42
N ASP A 81 4.13 0.36 19.89
CA ASP A 81 4.48 -1.04 20.21
C ASP A 81 5.16 -1.21 21.57
N GLY A 82 5.53 -0.12 22.25
CA GLY A 82 6.16 -0.16 23.57
C GLY A 82 7.62 -0.61 23.57
N ILE A 83 8.25 -0.76 22.40
CA ILE A 83 9.64 -1.19 22.26
C ILE A 83 10.52 0.04 22.01
N ASP A 84 11.48 0.29 22.90
CA ASP A 84 12.53 1.29 22.66
C ASP A 84 13.86 0.66 22.21
N ASN A 85 14.75 1.52 21.71
CA ASN A 85 16.04 1.10 21.18
C ASN A 85 16.98 0.49 22.24
N GLN A 86 16.76 0.74 23.54
CA GLN A 86 17.53 0.07 24.60
C GLN A 86 17.11 -1.39 24.73
N VAL A 87 15.82 -1.69 24.62
CA VAL A 87 15.31 -3.07 24.61
C VAL A 87 15.93 -3.86 23.47
N VAL A 88 15.97 -3.28 22.25
CA VAL A 88 16.63 -3.88 21.09
C VAL A 88 18.12 -4.14 21.36
N HIS A 89 18.80 -3.19 22.01
CA HIS A 89 20.21 -3.34 22.37
C HIS A 89 20.43 -4.50 23.36
N ILE A 90 19.60 -4.61 24.39
CA ILE A 90 19.69 -5.66 25.41
C ILE A 90 19.51 -7.04 24.77
N ILE A 91 18.49 -7.22 23.93
CA ILE A 91 18.23 -8.49 23.26
C ILE A 91 19.42 -8.91 22.39
N SER A 92 20.05 -7.94 21.71
CA SER A 92 21.23 -8.20 20.88
C SER A 92 22.45 -8.72 21.66
N LEU A 93 22.59 -8.33 22.93
CA LEU A 93 23.69 -8.77 23.79
C LEU A 93 23.47 -10.19 24.31
N THR A 94 22.21 -10.59 24.51
CA THR A 94 21.86 -11.93 25.01
C THR A 94 21.87 -13.01 23.94
N SER A 95 21.84 -12.63 22.66
CA SER A 95 21.73 -13.55 21.52
C SER A 95 23.08 -13.95 20.91
N SER A 96 24.19 -13.72 21.63
CA SER A 96 25.56 -13.84 21.13
C SER A 96 26.06 -15.27 21.09
#